data_AF-A0A1B6E159-F1
#
_entry.id   AF-A0A1B6E159-F1
#
_cell.length_a   1.000
_cell.length_b   1.000
_cell.length_c   1.000
_cell.angle_alpha   90.00
_cell.angle_beta   90.00
_cell.angle_gamma   90.00
#
_symmetry.space_group_name_H-M   'P 1'
#
loop_
_entity.id
_entity.type
_entity.pdbx_description
1 polymer ?
#
loop_
_entity_poly.entity_id
_entity_poly.type
_entity_poly.pdbx_seq_one_letter_code
_entity_poly.pdbx_strand_id
1 'polypeptide(L)'
;GNSLRRLTERLLVGLQDTLQELRLADNLLGDSLNPIFSSSEFHGLSELKVLDLSGNQIKGIEEGLLKGCDNLKELWLDKNSLTTIPSLSLNGPNSLHILSIRENRISAIYEDAFVSQNNLKQLDLYG
;
A
#
# COMPACT_ATOMS: atom_id res chain seq x y z
N GLY A 1 8.04 15.86 1.92
CA GLY A 1 6.95 15.62 0.97
C GLY A 1 5.87 16.66 1.13
N ASN A 2 4.74 16.44 0.47
CA ASN A 2 3.54 17.25 0.66
C ASN A 2 2.95 16.98 2.08
N SER A 3 1.84 17.63 2.42
CA SER A 3 1.15 17.42 3.71
C SER A 3 -0.22 16.78 3.51
N LEU A 4 -0.33 15.85 2.55
CA LEU A 4 -1.59 15.18 2.24
C LEU A 4 -2.02 14.32 3.43
N ARG A 5 -3.23 14.56 3.92
CA ARG A 5 -3.87 13.75 4.98
C ARG A 5 -4.90 12.76 4.44
N ARG A 6 -5.38 13.00 3.23
CA ARG A 6 -6.37 12.19 2.53
C ARG A 6 -6.15 12.31 1.03
N LEU A 7 -6.55 11.27 0.31
CA LEU A 7 -6.84 11.37 -1.11
C LEU A 7 -8.33 11.71 -1.20
N THR A 8 -8.70 12.73 -1.97
CA THR A 8 -10.10 13.10 -2.18
C THR A 8 -10.70 12.26 -3.30
N GLU A 9 -12.02 12.06 -3.25
CA GLU A 9 -12.74 11.40 -4.33
C GLU A 9 -12.40 12.05 -5.68
N ARG A 10 -12.05 11.22 -6.67
CA ARG A 10 -11.75 11.55 -8.06
C ARG A 10 -10.40 12.20 -8.34
N LEU A 11 -9.44 12.17 -7.41
CA LEU A 11 -8.10 12.69 -7.66
C LEU A 11 -7.40 11.96 -8.82
N LEU A 12 -7.62 10.65 -8.95
CA LEU A 12 -6.97 9.81 -9.96
C LEU A 12 -7.90 9.41 -11.11
N VAL A 13 -9.08 10.03 -11.19
CA VAL A 13 -10.01 9.78 -12.30
C VAL A 13 -9.40 10.25 -13.63
N GLY A 14 -9.48 9.37 -14.63
CA GLY A 14 -8.87 9.56 -15.95
C GLY A 14 -7.45 9.00 -16.05
N LEU A 15 -6.86 8.55 -14.94
CA LEU A 15 -5.49 8.01 -14.90
C LEU A 15 -5.45 6.48 -14.80
N GLN A 16 -6.61 5.82 -14.73
CA GLN A 16 -6.74 4.37 -14.49
C GLN A 16 -5.91 3.52 -15.46
N ASP A 17 -5.91 3.89 -16.74
CA ASP A 17 -5.27 3.13 -17.80
C ASP A 17 -3.90 3.70 -18.21
N THR A 18 -3.34 4.64 -17.43
CA THR A 18 -2.09 5.33 -17.80
C THR A 18 -1.07 5.47 -16.67
N LEU A 19 -1.52 5.59 -15.42
CA LEU A 19 -0.63 5.82 -14.29
C LEU A 19 0.14 4.55 -13.93
N GLN A 20 1.46 4.58 -14.13
CA GLN A 20 2.33 3.44 -13.84
C GLN A 20 3.04 3.54 -12.49
N GLU A 21 3.19 4.75 -11.96
CA GLU A 21 3.92 4.99 -10.74
C GLU A 21 3.25 6.11 -9.94
N LEU A 22 2.96 5.81 -8.68
CA LEU A 22 2.35 6.76 -7.74
C LEU A 22 3.22 6.84 -6.49
N ARG A 23 3.86 8.00 -6.30
CA ARG A 23 4.68 8.31 -5.13
C ARG A 23 3.96 9.27 -4.20
N LEU A 24 3.60 8.75 -3.04
CA LEU A 24 2.94 9.46 -1.94
C LEU A 24 3.81 9.46 -0.68
N ALA A 25 5.11 9.20 -0.82
CA ALA A 25 6.04 9.20 0.28
C ALA A 25 6.12 10.56 1.02
N ASP A 26 6.44 10.51 2.30
CA ASP A 26 6.61 11.66 3.19
C ASP A 26 5.40 12.61 3.19
N ASN A 27 4.21 12.05 3.41
CA ASN A 27 2.95 12.76 3.60
C ASN A 27 2.39 12.49 5.02
N LEU A 28 1.11 12.82 5.24
CA LEU A 28 0.41 12.66 6.52
C LEU A 28 -0.76 11.67 6.39
N LEU A 29 -0.68 10.71 5.47
CA LEU A 29 -1.72 9.69 5.29
C LEU A 29 -1.72 8.74 6.49
N GLY A 30 -2.90 8.29 6.92
CA GLY A 30 -2.98 7.37 8.06
C GLY A 30 -2.88 8.04 9.43
N ASP A 31 -3.05 9.37 9.52
CA ASP A 31 -2.90 10.11 10.78
C ASP A 31 -3.94 9.71 11.85
N SER A 32 -3.90 10.35 13.02
CA SER A 32 -4.83 10.05 14.14
C SER A 32 -6.31 10.20 13.79
N LEU A 33 -6.66 10.94 12.74
CA LEU A 33 -8.04 11.12 12.30
C LEU A 33 -8.50 10.00 11.36
N ASN A 34 -7.58 9.39 10.60
CA ASN A 34 -7.87 8.27 9.72
C ASN A 34 -6.76 7.21 9.74
N PRO A 35 -6.61 6.45 10.84
CA PRO A 35 -5.47 5.56 11.05
C PRO A 35 -5.46 4.31 10.17
N ILE A 36 -6.64 3.85 9.75
CA ILE A 36 -6.80 2.80 8.75
C ILE A 36 -6.87 3.49 7.40
N PHE A 37 -5.83 3.33 6.60
CA PHE A 37 -5.79 3.95 5.29
C PHE A 37 -6.76 3.24 4.35
N SER A 38 -7.85 3.94 4.08
CA SER A 38 -8.92 3.59 3.16
C SER A 38 -8.96 4.61 2.03
N SER A 39 -9.03 4.13 0.79
CA SER A 39 -9.21 4.97 -0.39
C SER A 39 -9.64 4.12 -1.59
N SER A 40 -10.70 4.54 -2.26
CA SER A 40 -11.08 3.95 -3.56
C SER A 40 -10.29 4.53 -4.73
N GLU A 41 -9.43 5.53 -4.51
CA GLU A 41 -8.69 6.20 -5.57
C GLU A 41 -7.69 5.29 -6.30
N PHE A 42 -7.25 4.21 -5.64
CA PHE A 42 -6.35 3.24 -6.27
C PHE A 42 -7.12 2.18 -7.06
N HIS A 43 -8.45 2.10 -6.89
CA HIS A 43 -9.22 1.05 -7.53
C HIS A 43 -9.16 1.17 -9.05
N GLY A 44 -8.81 0.05 -9.69
CA GLY A 44 -8.75 -0.03 -11.15
C GLY A 44 -7.62 0.78 -11.79
N LEU A 45 -6.60 1.21 -11.03
CA LEU A 45 -5.33 1.66 -11.60
C LEU A 45 -4.59 0.46 -12.21
N SER A 46 -5.12 -0.03 -13.32
CA SER A 46 -4.74 -1.30 -13.95
C SER A 46 -3.29 -1.29 -14.42
N GLU A 47 -2.77 -0.14 -14.81
CA GLU A 47 -1.38 0.02 -15.27
C GLU A 47 -0.37 0.34 -14.16
N LEU A 48 -0.83 0.50 -12.90
CA LEU A 48 0.04 0.85 -11.78
C LEU A 48 1.02 -0.28 -11.48
N LYS A 49 2.32 0.05 -11.46
CA LYS A 49 3.44 -0.88 -11.20
C LYS A 49 4.13 -0.59 -9.89
N VAL A 50 4.19 0.68 -9.49
CA VAL A 50 4.87 1.13 -8.27
C VAL A 50 3.94 2.00 -7.44
N LEU A 51 3.73 1.62 -6.19
CA LEU A 51 3.04 2.42 -5.18
C LEU A 51 3.97 2.64 -4.00
N ASP A 52 4.33 3.90 -3.77
CA ASP A 52 5.16 4.30 -2.65
C ASP A 52 4.36 5.12 -1.63
N LEU A 53 4.12 4.52 -0.46
CA LEU A 53 3.41 5.09 0.68
C LEU A 53 4.37 5.28 1.88
N SER A 54 5.68 5.26 1.65
CA SER A 54 6.68 5.31 2.72
C SER A 54 6.65 6.63 3.50
N GLY A 55 7.04 6.61 4.77
CA GLY A 55 7.13 7.84 5.58
C GLY A 55 5.78 8.54 5.80
N ASN A 56 4.70 7.75 5.88
CA ASN A 56 3.38 8.21 6.30
C ASN A 56 3.10 7.76 7.75
N GLN A 57 1.86 7.85 8.21
CA GLN A 57 1.45 7.50 9.58
C GLN A 57 0.52 6.27 9.62
N ILE A 58 0.49 5.49 8.54
CA ILE A 58 -0.47 4.39 8.33
C ILE A 58 -0.33 3.34 9.42
N LYS A 59 -1.43 3.03 10.12
CA LYS A 59 -1.48 1.98 11.16
C LYS A 59 -2.10 0.69 10.68
N GLY A 60 -2.95 0.77 9.68
CA GLY A 60 -3.53 -0.36 8.98
C GLY A 60 -3.96 0.03 7.58
N ILE A 61 -4.20 -0.95 6.73
CA ILE A 61 -4.70 -0.76 5.38
C ILE A 61 -6.04 -1.47 5.27
N GLU A 62 -7.02 -0.83 4.64
CA GLU A 62 -8.33 -1.45 4.43
C GLU A 62 -8.24 -2.62 3.45
N GLU A 63 -9.05 -3.66 3.68
CA GLU A 63 -9.22 -4.74 2.72
C GLU A 63 -9.70 -4.18 1.37
N GLY A 64 -9.11 -4.69 0.28
CA GLY A 64 -9.51 -4.27 -1.06
C GLY A 64 -8.99 -2.91 -1.51
N LEU A 65 -8.18 -2.19 -0.71
CA LEU A 65 -7.54 -0.91 -1.11
C LEU A 65 -6.90 -0.99 -2.51
N LEU A 66 -6.29 -2.13 -2.83
CA LEU A 66 -5.54 -2.38 -4.07
C LEU A 66 -6.36 -3.16 -5.11
N LYS A 67 -7.70 -3.17 -5.00
CA LYS A 67 -8.56 -3.88 -5.92
C LYS A 67 -8.40 -3.37 -7.36
N GLY A 68 -8.06 -4.26 -8.29
CA GLY A 68 -7.84 -3.93 -9.70
C GLY A 68 -6.48 -3.28 -10.00
N CYS A 69 -5.57 -3.21 -9.02
CA CYS A 69 -4.15 -2.89 -9.25
C CYS A 69 -3.38 -4.15 -9.69
N ASP A 70 -3.85 -4.83 -10.73
CA ASP A 70 -3.41 -6.19 -11.07
C ASP A 70 -1.95 -6.27 -11.52
N ASN A 71 -1.42 -5.16 -12.05
CA ASN A 71 -0.03 -5.04 -12.50
C ASN A 71 0.92 -4.47 -11.44
N LEU A 72 0.47 -4.25 -10.20
CA LEU A 72 1.31 -3.69 -9.14
C LEU A 72 2.46 -4.66 -8.82
N LYS A 73 3.69 -4.19 -8.95
CA LYS A 73 4.93 -4.97 -8.75
C LYS A 73 5.64 -4.59 -7.47
N GLU A 74 5.57 -3.32 -7.08
CA GLU A 74 6.31 -2.79 -5.95
C GLU A 74 5.37 -2.01 -5.04
N LEU A 75 5.36 -2.41 -3.76
CA LEU A 75 4.64 -1.72 -2.71
C LEU A 75 5.61 -1.37 -1.58
N TRP A 76 5.76 -0.07 -1.36
CA TRP A 76 6.63 0.48 -0.33
C TRP A 76 5.78 1.09 0.79
N LEU A 77 5.88 0.51 1.99
CA LEU A 77 5.17 0.89 3.20
C LEU A 77 6.14 1.24 4.34
N ASP A 78 7.40 1.52 4.00
CA ASP A 78 8.45 1.78 4.96
C ASP A 78 8.11 2.97 5.86
N LYS A 79 8.64 2.97 7.10
CA LYS A 79 8.52 4.10 8.03
C LYS A 79 7.07 4.54 8.26
N ASN A 80 6.17 3.57 8.35
CA ASN A 80 4.79 3.77 8.79
C ASN A 80 4.61 3.30 10.24
N SER A 81 3.38 3.10 10.69
CA SER A 81 3.05 2.64 12.04
C SER A 81 2.25 1.34 12.03
N LEU A 82 2.44 0.49 11.02
CA LEU A 82 1.76 -0.80 10.89
C LEU A 82 2.15 -1.71 12.05
N THR A 83 1.15 -2.36 12.66
CA THR A 83 1.35 -3.33 13.74
C THR A 83 1.22 -4.78 13.28
N THR A 84 0.62 -5.00 12.12
CA THR A 84 0.41 -6.31 11.48
C THR A 84 0.61 -6.20 9.97
N ILE A 85 0.87 -7.34 9.32
CA ILE A 85 0.89 -7.42 7.85
C ILE A 85 -0.54 -7.20 7.33
N PRO A 86 -0.77 -6.34 6.32
CA PRO A 86 -2.09 -6.09 5.76
C PRO A 86 -2.50 -7.17 4.75
N SER A 87 -2.52 -8.44 5.18
CA SER A 87 -2.67 -9.63 4.32
C SER A 87 -3.90 -9.56 3.41
N LEU A 88 -5.04 -9.12 3.95
CA LEU A 88 -6.30 -8.97 3.21
C LEU A 88 -6.22 -7.91 2.11
N SER A 89 -5.49 -6.82 2.35
CA SER A 89 -5.28 -5.77 1.35
C SER A 89 -4.33 -6.21 0.23
N LEU A 90 -3.39 -7.11 0.55
CA LEU A 90 -2.44 -7.66 -0.42
C LEU A 90 -3.10 -8.70 -1.36
N ASN A 91 -4.31 -9.18 -1.06
CA ASN A 91 -5.05 -10.13 -1.92
C ASN A 91 -5.46 -9.55 -3.29
N GLY A 92 -5.46 -8.22 -3.44
CA GLY A 92 -5.76 -7.56 -4.71
C GLY A 92 -4.69 -7.77 -5.79
N PRO A 93 -3.45 -7.30 -5.58
CA PRO A 93 -2.39 -7.37 -6.58
C PRO A 93 -1.83 -8.79 -6.75
N ASN A 94 -1.98 -9.35 -7.96
CA ASN A 94 -1.45 -10.67 -8.29
C ASN A 94 0.02 -10.66 -8.75
N SER A 95 0.54 -9.48 -9.10
CA SER A 95 1.87 -9.31 -9.70
C SER A 95 2.92 -8.78 -8.74
N LEU A 96 2.66 -8.78 -7.42
CA LEU A 96 3.56 -8.15 -6.45
C LEU A 96 4.88 -8.93 -6.35
N HIS A 97 5.99 -8.23 -6.59
CA HIS A 97 7.35 -8.76 -6.58
C HIS A 97 8.16 -8.26 -5.38
N ILE A 98 7.93 -7.00 -4.99
CA ILE A 98 8.64 -6.34 -3.90
C ILE A 98 7.60 -5.80 -2.92
N LEU A 99 7.76 -6.18 -1.66
CA LEU A 99 7.04 -5.61 -0.53
C LEU A 99 8.05 -5.17 0.53
N SER A 100 8.08 -3.88 0.82
CA SER A 100 8.91 -3.31 1.88
C SER A 100 8.03 -2.73 2.97
N ILE A 101 8.23 -3.19 4.20
CA ILE A 101 7.47 -2.78 5.39
C ILE A 101 8.46 -2.41 6.51
N ARG A 102 9.63 -1.90 6.14
CA ARG A 102 10.72 -1.62 7.09
C ARG A 102 10.33 -0.51 8.06
N GLU A 103 11.00 -0.49 9.20
CA GLU A 103 10.84 0.57 10.20
C GLU A 103 9.35 0.79 10.58
N ASN A 104 8.56 -0.29 10.60
CA ASN A 104 7.19 -0.33 11.13
C ASN A 104 7.19 -0.91 12.55
N ARG A 105 6.02 -1.22 13.10
CA ARG A 105 5.84 -1.74 14.48
C ARG A 105 5.23 -3.14 14.48
N ILE A 106 5.58 -3.94 13.47
CA ILE A 106 5.07 -5.31 13.30
C ILE A 106 5.51 -6.17 14.48
N SER A 107 4.55 -6.67 15.26
CA SER A 107 4.84 -7.49 16.44
C SER A 107 4.71 -8.99 16.20
N ALA A 108 4.02 -9.38 15.13
CA ALA A 108 3.80 -10.77 14.76
C ALA A 108 3.54 -10.91 13.26
N ILE A 109 3.89 -12.06 12.71
CA ILE A 109 3.58 -12.48 11.34
C ILE A 109 2.82 -13.80 11.45
N TYR A 110 1.60 -13.83 10.92
CA TYR A 110 0.74 -15.00 10.92
C TYR A 110 1.03 -15.90 9.71
N GLU A 111 0.68 -17.18 9.80
CA GLU A 111 0.98 -18.19 8.77
C GLU A 111 0.40 -17.85 7.39
N ASP A 112 -0.73 -17.15 7.37
CA ASP A 112 -1.50 -16.78 6.19
C ASP A 112 -1.14 -15.38 5.65
N ALA A 113 -0.16 -14.71 6.25
CA ALA A 113 0.14 -13.30 5.97
C ALA A 113 0.50 -13.01 4.50
N PHE A 114 1.00 -14.02 3.78
CA PHE A 114 1.45 -13.90 2.39
C PHE A 114 0.86 -14.98 1.47
N VAL A 115 -0.25 -15.63 1.88
CA VAL A 115 -0.80 -16.79 1.16
C VAL A 115 -1.18 -16.49 -0.30
N SER A 116 -1.51 -15.24 -0.60
CA SER A 116 -1.93 -14.80 -1.95
C SER A 116 -0.76 -14.28 -2.80
N GLN A 117 0.42 -14.05 -2.21
CA GLN A 117 1.55 -13.35 -2.83
C GLN A 117 2.54 -14.33 -3.46
N ASN A 118 2.03 -15.17 -4.37
CA ASN A 118 2.78 -16.24 -5.03
C ASN A 118 3.96 -15.77 -5.90
N ASN A 119 3.98 -14.48 -6.27
CA ASN A 119 5.01 -13.88 -7.12
C ASN A 119 6.04 -13.05 -6.34
N LEU A 120 5.93 -12.99 -5.00
CA LEU A 120 6.81 -12.18 -4.17
C LEU A 120 8.24 -12.71 -4.23
N LYS A 121 9.18 -11.85 -4.61
CA LYS A 121 10.61 -12.18 -4.72
C LYS A 121 11.44 -11.52 -3.63
N GLN A 122 10.99 -10.38 -3.13
CA GLN A 122 11.65 -9.64 -2.08
C GLN A 122 10.61 -9.18 -1.05
N LEU A 123 10.85 -9.58 0.19
CA LEU A 123 10.12 -9.15 1.37
C LEU A 123 11.10 -8.54 2.35
N ASP A 124 10.92 -7.27 2.67
CA ASP A 124 11.79 -6.54 3.59
C ASP A 124 11.03 -6.12 4.85
N LEU A 125 11.53 -6.56 6.01
CA LEU A 125 10.90 -6.45 7.32
C LEU A 125 11.84 -5.94 8.41
N TYR A 126 13.07 -5.52 8.08
CA TYR A 126 13.97 -5.03 9.14
C TYR A 126 13.51 -3.68 9.68
N GLY A 127 13.87 -3.39 10.93
CA GLY A 127 13.59 -2.15 11.62
C GLY A 127 14.84 -1.57 12.26
#